data_AF-A0A1Q7Q368-F1
#
_entry.id   AF-A0A1Q7Q368-F1
#
_cell.length_a   1.000
_cell.length_b   1.000
_cell.length_c   1.000
_cell.angle_alpha   90.00
_cell.angle_beta   90.00
_cell.angle_gamma   90.00
#
_symmetry.space_group_name_H-M   'P 1'
#
loop_
_entity.id
_entity.type
_entity.pdbx_description
1 polymer ?
#
loop_
_entity_poly.entity_id
_entity_poly.type
_entity_poly.pdbx_seq_one_letter_code
_entity_poly.pdbx_strand_id
1 'polypeptide(L)'
;MSEPKRNVLPVVDDPDDKPRQRARTMSRKEMARLFRQQAAAGGLEPELQTLMAELDASRPKTRGDCAEGERPCPYVSCKYNLYVDVNPRTGSVKMNFPDKELWELAETCALDVADRAGITLEEVGVIMNLTRERVRQLEMRGLAKLRVIADDEPRPPADNDDE
;
A
#
# COMPACT_ATOMS: atom_id res chain seq x y z
N MET A 1 14.71 4.39 30.56
CA MET A 1 13.79 3.78 29.58
C MET A 1 13.20 4.93 28.79
N SER A 2 13.62 5.11 27.54
CA SER A 2 13.12 6.21 26.71
C SER A 2 11.76 5.80 26.16
N GLU A 3 10.72 6.60 26.44
CA GLU A 3 9.40 6.41 25.86
C GLU A 3 9.51 6.39 24.32
N PRO A 4 8.80 5.48 23.61
CA PRO A 4 8.74 5.55 22.17
C PRO A 4 8.01 6.84 21.81
N LYS A 5 8.73 7.79 21.21
CA LYS A 5 8.18 9.05 20.71
C LYS A 5 7.04 8.70 19.75
N ARG A 6 5.79 8.87 20.20
CA ARG A 6 4.62 8.87 19.33
C ARG A 6 4.74 10.10 18.43
N ASN A 7 5.32 9.92 17.26
CA ASN A 7 5.34 10.96 16.24
C ASN A 7 3.93 11.04 15.67
N VAL A 8 3.21 12.06 16.11
CA VAL A 8 1.97 12.53 15.49
C VAL A 8 2.28 12.73 14.02
N LEU A 9 1.60 11.98 13.14
CA LEU A 9 1.68 12.20 11.70
C LEU A 9 1.41 13.69 11.44
N PRO A 10 2.18 14.36 10.56
CA PRO A 10 1.89 15.73 10.21
C PRO A 10 0.43 15.81 9.79
N VAL A 11 -0.36 16.60 10.55
CA VAL A 11 -1.69 16.99 10.16
C VAL A 11 -1.49 17.79 8.88
N VAL A 12 -1.68 17.13 7.75
CA VAL A 12 -1.88 17.83 6.49
C VAL A 12 -3.22 18.53 6.64
N ASP A 13 -3.16 19.81 7.05
CA ASP A 13 -4.26 20.74 6.89
C ASP A 13 -4.55 20.79 5.40
N ASP A 14 -5.57 20.05 4.96
CA ASP A 14 -6.10 20.17 3.60
C ASP A 14 -6.81 21.53 3.58
N PRO A 15 -6.24 22.58 2.93
CA PRO A 15 -6.76 23.93 3.02
C PRO A 15 -8.13 24.08 2.34
N ASP A 16 -8.52 23.06 1.57
CA ASP A 16 -9.83 22.92 0.99
C ASP A 16 -10.64 21.92 1.82
N ASP A 17 -11.74 22.39 2.43
CA ASP A 17 -12.78 21.60 3.11
C ASP A 17 -13.58 20.75 2.10
N LYS A 18 -12.87 20.10 1.16
CA LYS A 18 -13.41 19.26 0.10
C LYS A 18 -13.84 17.93 0.73
N PRO A 19 -15.06 17.45 0.44
CA PRO A 19 -15.50 16.16 0.95
C PRO A 19 -14.59 15.05 0.41
N ARG A 20 -14.05 14.22 1.32
CA ARG A 20 -13.19 13.07 0.97
C ARG A 20 -13.81 12.24 -0.14
N GLN A 21 -13.11 12.10 -1.27
CA GLN A 21 -13.59 11.24 -2.34
C GLN A 21 -13.42 9.76 -1.97
N ARG A 22 -14.40 8.95 -2.37
CA ARG A 22 -14.33 7.50 -2.17
C ARG A 22 -13.31 6.89 -3.12
N ALA A 23 -12.58 5.89 -2.64
CA ALA A 23 -11.68 5.08 -3.46
C ALA A 23 -12.37 4.61 -4.77
N ARG A 24 -11.64 4.73 -5.88
CA ARG A 24 -12.14 4.36 -7.22
C ARG A 24 -11.53 3.03 -7.64
N THR A 25 -12.37 2.06 -7.98
CA THR A 25 -11.91 0.77 -8.51
C THR A 25 -12.11 0.72 -10.01
N MET A 26 -11.03 0.46 -10.75
CA MET A 26 -11.04 0.18 -12.18
C MET A 26 -11.02 -1.32 -12.40
N SER A 27 -11.99 -1.81 -13.17
CA SER A 27 -12.05 -3.23 -13.52
C SER A 27 -10.99 -3.58 -14.57
N ARG A 28 -10.61 -4.86 -14.66
CA ARG A 28 -9.70 -5.33 -15.72
C ARG A 28 -10.21 -5.03 -17.13
N LYS A 29 -11.54 -5.11 -17.34
CA LYS A 29 -12.17 -4.78 -18.63
C LYS A 29 -12.09 -3.28 -18.93
N GLU A 30 -12.29 -2.44 -17.92
CA GLU A 30 -12.20 -0.98 -18.04
C GLU A 30 -10.76 -0.55 -18.37
N MET A 31 -9.76 -1.08 -17.66
CA MET A 31 -8.34 -0.83 -17.98
C MET A 31 -8.01 -1.28 -19.39
N ALA A 32 -8.41 -2.50 -19.79
CA ALA A 32 -8.16 -2.98 -21.15
C ALA A 32 -8.82 -2.08 -22.22
N ARG A 33 -9.98 -1.49 -21.93
CA ARG A 33 -10.62 -0.50 -22.81
C ARG A 33 -9.78 0.78 -22.91
N LEU A 34 -9.30 1.30 -21.80
CA LEU A 34 -8.47 2.51 -21.76
C LEU A 34 -7.15 2.29 -22.51
N PHE A 35 -6.47 1.17 -22.29
CA PHE A 35 -5.25 0.82 -23.04
C PHE A 35 -5.50 0.75 -24.54
N ARG A 36 -6.62 0.17 -25.00
CA ARG A 36 -6.99 0.16 -26.42
C ARG A 36 -7.25 1.57 -26.97
N GLN A 37 -7.92 2.43 -26.20
CA GLN A 37 -8.17 3.81 -26.59
C GLN A 37 -6.86 4.59 -26.71
N GLN A 38 -5.95 4.42 -25.75
CA GLN A 38 -4.63 5.04 -25.78
C GLN A 38 -3.81 4.57 -26.98
N ALA A 39 -3.79 3.25 -27.25
CA ALA A 39 -3.12 2.70 -28.43
C ALA A 39 -3.70 3.25 -29.75
N ALA A 40 -5.03 3.39 -29.83
CA ALA A 40 -5.69 3.98 -31.00
C ALA A 40 -5.39 5.48 -31.16
N ALA A 41 -5.10 6.19 -30.06
CA ALA A 41 -4.74 7.60 -30.04
C ALA A 41 -3.24 7.86 -30.32
N GLY A 42 -2.47 6.85 -30.76
CA GLY A 42 -1.04 6.98 -31.05
C GLY A 42 -0.12 6.33 -30.01
N GLY A 43 -0.67 5.74 -28.95
CA GLY A 43 0.12 5.05 -27.93
C GLY A 43 0.78 5.99 -26.93
N LEU A 44 1.92 5.55 -26.38
CA LEU A 44 2.79 6.38 -25.55
C LEU A 44 3.90 6.94 -26.45
N GLU A 45 4.34 8.16 -26.14
CA GLU A 45 5.51 8.73 -26.82
C GLU A 45 6.74 7.82 -26.63
N PRO A 46 7.57 7.61 -27.66
CA PRO A 46 8.72 6.72 -27.59
C PRO A 46 9.66 7.01 -26.42
N GLU A 47 9.88 8.30 -26.12
CA GLU A 47 10.72 8.75 -25.00
C GLU A 47 10.16 8.28 -23.65
N LEU A 48 8.84 8.42 -23.45
CA LEU A 48 8.17 7.95 -22.25
C LEU A 48 8.23 6.43 -22.12
N GLN A 49 8.14 5.72 -23.25
CA GLN A 49 8.26 4.26 -23.29
C GLN A 49 9.65 3.80 -22.81
N THR A 50 10.72 4.46 -23.25
CA THR A 50 12.10 4.21 -22.79
C THR A 50 12.26 4.51 -21.31
N LEU A 51 11.77 5.66 -20.83
CA LEU A 51 11.85 6.02 -19.41
C LEU A 51 11.13 5.00 -18.51
N MET A 52 9.96 4.50 -18.94
CA MET A 52 9.25 3.45 -18.21
C MET A 52 10.05 2.14 -18.16
N ALA A 53 10.65 1.73 -19.28
CA ALA A 53 11.46 0.52 -19.34
C ALA A 53 12.73 0.61 -18.46
N GLU A 54 13.38 1.77 -18.44
CA GLU A 54 14.53 2.04 -17.57
C GLU A 54 14.14 2.00 -16.09
N LEU A 55 13.01 2.62 -15.73
CA LEU A 55 12.50 2.60 -14.36
C LEU A 55 12.17 1.17 -13.90
N ASP A 56 11.54 0.37 -14.77
CA ASP A 56 11.25 -1.03 -14.48
C ASP A 56 12.55 -1.86 -14.35
N ALA A 57 13.59 -1.55 -15.14
CA ALA A 57 14.88 -2.21 -15.05
C ALA A 57 15.66 -1.83 -13.78
N SER A 58 15.55 -0.58 -13.32
CA SER A 58 16.17 -0.09 -12.09
C SER A 58 15.39 -0.44 -10.83
N ARG A 59 14.25 -1.13 -10.97
CA ARG A 59 13.35 -1.40 -9.86
C ARG A 59 14.01 -2.28 -8.79
N PRO A 60 14.02 -1.84 -7.51
CA PRO A 60 14.57 -2.62 -6.42
C PRO A 60 13.79 -3.92 -6.21
N LYS A 61 14.52 -5.00 -5.91
CA LYS A 61 13.95 -6.35 -5.78
C LYS A 61 13.65 -6.72 -4.34
N THR A 62 14.43 -6.19 -3.41
CA THR A 62 14.30 -6.46 -1.98
C THR A 62 14.01 -5.19 -1.19
N ARG A 63 13.56 -5.36 0.06
CA ARG A 63 13.38 -4.22 0.98
C ARG A 63 14.71 -3.52 1.26
N GLY A 64 15.81 -4.27 1.38
CA GLY A 64 17.14 -3.69 1.57
C GLY A 64 17.53 -2.72 0.46
N ASP A 65 17.15 -3.03 -0.78
CA ASP A 65 17.45 -2.19 -1.95
C ASP A 65 16.60 -0.90 -2.01
N CYS A 66 15.43 -0.87 -1.36
CA CYS A 66 14.47 0.25 -1.47
C CYS A 66 14.21 1.03 -0.18
N ALA A 67 14.71 0.54 0.97
CA ALA A 67 14.49 1.17 2.26
C ALA A 67 14.89 2.65 2.25
N GLU A 68 16.09 2.95 1.74
CA GLU A 68 16.66 4.31 1.61
C GLU A 68 16.38 4.98 0.26
N GLY A 69 15.51 4.39 -0.56
CA GLY A 69 15.14 4.96 -1.86
C GLY A 69 14.35 6.26 -1.75
N GLU A 70 14.11 6.89 -2.90
CA GLU A 70 13.35 8.15 -2.96
C GLU A 70 11.93 8.01 -2.39
N ARG A 71 11.46 9.10 -1.77
CA ARG A 71 10.08 9.28 -1.29
C ARG A 71 9.53 10.59 -1.82
N PRO A 72 8.30 10.64 -2.37
CA PRO A 72 7.31 9.56 -2.55
C PRO A 72 7.81 8.40 -3.42
N CYS A 73 7.46 7.15 -3.06
CA CYS A 73 8.00 5.97 -3.76
C CYS A 73 7.46 5.87 -5.21
N PRO A 74 8.33 5.94 -6.24
CA PRO A 74 7.89 5.97 -7.65
C PRO A 74 7.32 4.63 -8.14
N TYR A 75 7.62 3.53 -7.45
CA TYR A 75 7.22 2.18 -7.83
C TYR A 75 5.77 1.87 -7.42
N VAL A 76 4.79 2.55 -8.03
CA VAL A 76 3.35 2.41 -7.74
C VAL A 76 2.79 1.00 -8.00
N SER A 77 3.49 0.19 -8.80
CA SER A 77 3.16 -1.21 -9.04
C SER A 77 3.67 -2.15 -7.93
N CYS A 78 4.28 -1.63 -6.86
CA CYS A 78 4.70 -2.43 -5.70
C CYS A 78 3.49 -2.85 -4.87
N LYS A 79 3.46 -4.10 -4.40
CA LYS A 79 2.39 -4.62 -3.52
C LYS A 79 2.25 -3.90 -2.18
N TYR A 80 3.25 -3.10 -1.80
CA TYR A 80 3.27 -2.33 -0.56
C TYR A 80 3.03 -0.83 -0.79
N ASN A 81 2.84 -0.40 -2.04
CA ASN A 81 2.57 1.00 -2.33
C ASN A 81 1.14 1.37 -1.89
N LEU A 82 0.99 2.50 -1.20
CA LEU A 82 -0.29 2.93 -0.62
C LEU A 82 -1.18 3.74 -1.57
N TYR A 83 -0.70 4.03 -2.79
CA TYR A 83 -1.50 4.72 -3.80
C TYR A 83 -2.52 3.78 -4.46
N VAL A 84 -2.13 2.52 -4.70
CA VAL A 84 -2.87 1.58 -5.54
C VAL A 84 -2.95 0.19 -4.91
N ASP A 85 -4.17 -0.35 -4.76
CA ASP A 85 -4.41 -1.73 -4.34
C ASP A 85 -4.84 -2.61 -5.53
N VAL A 86 -4.07 -3.67 -5.81
CA VAL A 86 -4.40 -4.64 -6.87
C VAL A 86 -5.06 -5.88 -6.27
N ASN A 87 -6.23 -6.25 -6.77
CA ASN A 87 -6.86 -7.52 -6.40
C ASN A 87 -6.22 -8.68 -7.19
N PRO A 88 -5.53 -9.63 -6.53
CA PRO A 88 -4.80 -10.69 -7.23
C PRO A 88 -5.72 -11.69 -7.94
N ARG A 89 -6.98 -11.82 -7.50
CA ARG A 89 -7.94 -12.76 -8.10
C ARG A 89 -8.63 -12.19 -9.33
N THR A 90 -9.05 -10.94 -9.26
CA THR A 90 -9.84 -10.31 -10.34
C THR A 90 -8.99 -9.45 -11.27
N GLY A 91 -7.80 -9.03 -10.83
CA GLY A 91 -6.97 -8.04 -11.51
C GLY A 91 -7.58 -6.64 -11.54
N SER A 92 -8.55 -6.33 -10.68
CA SER A 92 -9.07 -4.97 -10.52
C SER A 92 -8.09 -4.12 -9.72
N VAL A 93 -7.99 -2.85 -10.08
CA VAL A 93 -7.07 -1.89 -9.48
C VAL A 93 -7.88 -0.83 -8.74
N LYS A 94 -7.62 -0.65 -7.45
CA LYS A 94 -8.31 0.33 -6.59
C LYS A 94 -7.35 1.47 -6.25
N MET A 95 -7.68 2.67 -6.71
CA MET A 95 -7.01 3.91 -6.29
C MET A 95 -7.56 4.32 -4.93
N ASN A 96 -6.69 4.44 -3.93
CA ASN A 96 -7.11 4.78 -2.57
C ASN A 96 -7.63 6.22 -2.49
N PHE A 97 -6.94 7.16 -3.12
CA PHE A 97 -7.28 8.58 -3.19
C PHE A 97 -7.34 8.99 -4.66
N PRO A 98 -8.51 8.93 -5.32
CA PRO A 98 -8.63 9.31 -6.72
C PRO A 98 -8.51 10.83 -6.96
N ASP A 99 -8.47 11.60 -5.88
CA ASP A 99 -8.41 13.05 -5.81
C ASP A 99 -7.05 13.59 -5.36
N LYS A 100 -6.08 12.71 -5.09
CA LYS A 100 -4.72 13.08 -4.71
C LYS A 100 -3.72 12.43 -5.65
N GLU A 101 -2.68 13.17 -6.01
CA GLU A 101 -1.51 12.66 -6.72
C GLU A 101 -0.52 11.99 -5.75
N LEU A 102 0.43 11.23 -6.29
CA LEU A 102 1.38 10.43 -5.50
C LEU A 102 2.18 11.28 -4.49
N TRP A 103 2.54 12.50 -4.86
CA TRP A 103 3.30 13.44 -4.02
C TRP A 103 2.46 14.18 -2.98
N GLU A 104 1.14 14.07 -3.04
CA GLU A 104 0.21 14.65 -2.06
C GLU A 104 -0.13 13.65 -0.95
N LEU A 105 0.30 12.39 -1.08
CA LEU A 105 0.12 11.37 -0.06
C LEU A 105 1.08 11.58 1.10
N ALA A 106 0.55 11.54 2.32
CA ALA A 106 1.36 11.56 3.53
C ALA A 106 2.31 10.35 3.60
N GLU A 107 1.86 9.19 3.10
CA GLU A 107 2.59 7.94 3.14
C GLU A 107 2.43 7.18 1.82
N THR A 108 3.54 6.67 1.29
CA THR A 108 3.53 5.90 0.02
C THR A 108 3.91 4.44 0.17
N CYS A 109 4.44 4.01 1.33
CA CYS A 109 4.86 2.64 1.55
C CYS A 109 4.32 2.06 2.88
N ALA A 110 3.60 0.94 2.79
CA ALA A 110 3.10 0.23 3.96
C ALA A 110 4.22 -0.31 4.87
N LEU A 111 5.38 -0.65 4.29
CA LEU A 111 6.54 -1.11 5.08
C LEU A 111 7.18 0.02 5.89
N ASP A 112 7.28 1.23 5.34
CA ASP A 112 7.79 2.38 6.09
C ASP A 112 6.87 2.75 7.26
N VAL A 113 5.56 2.58 7.06
CA VAL A 113 4.56 2.77 8.13
C VAL A 113 4.71 1.68 9.19
N ALA A 114 4.92 0.42 8.78
CA ALA A 114 5.08 -0.70 9.70
C ALA A 114 6.38 -0.61 10.53
N ASP A 115 7.50 -0.20 9.91
CA ASP A 115 8.82 -0.09 10.55
C ASP A 115 8.82 0.92 11.70
N ARG A 116 7.92 1.91 11.68
CA ARG A 116 7.79 2.91 12.75
C ARG A 116 7.21 2.36 14.06
N ALA A 117 6.55 1.20 14.01
CA ALA A 117 5.82 0.55 15.10
C ALA A 117 4.73 1.43 15.75
N GLY A 118 3.62 0.81 16.17
CA GLY A 118 2.59 1.49 16.98
C GLY A 118 1.70 2.49 16.25
N ILE A 119 1.01 2.04 15.19
CA ILE A 119 -0.03 2.80 14.49
C ILE A 119 -1.44 2.44 14.99
N THR A 120 -2.32 3.43 15.10
CA THR A 120 -3.72 3.26 15.49
C THR A 120 -4.63 2.89 14.31
N LEU A 121 -5.83 2.36 14.59
CA LEU A 121 -6.81 2.02 13.54
C LEU A 121 -7.31 3.25 12.78
N GLU A 122 -7.38 4.38 13.47
CA GLU A 122 -7.75 5.69 12.93
C GLU A 122 -6.70 6.19 11.93
N GLU A 123 -5.42 6.14 12.30
CA GLU A 123 -4.31 6.54 11.43
C GLU A 123 -4.22 5.65 10.18
N VAL A 124 -4.35 4.33 10.34
CA VAL A 124 -4.43 3.43 9.18
C VAL A 124 -5.62 3.76 8.29
N GLY A 125 -6.76 4.11 8.89
CA GLY A 125 -7.96 4.54 8.16
C GLY A 125 -7.72 5.80 7.34
N VAL A 126 -7.00 6.78 7.89
CA VAL A 126 -6.57 7.98 7.17
C VAL A 126 -5.66 7.59 6.00
N ILE A 127 -4.61 6.80 6.24
CA ILE A 127 -3.61 6.41 5.24
C ILE A 127 -4.19 5.59 4.09
N MET A 128 -5.17 4.71 4.34
CA MET A 128 -5.73 3.81 3.32
C MET A 128 -7.08 4.28 2.74
N ASN A 129 -7.55 5.47 3.12
CA ASN A 129 -8.90 5.96 2.82
C ASN A 129 -10.02 4.98 3.23
N LEU A 130 -9.90 4.43 4.45
CA LEU A 130 -10.85 3.49 5.04
C LEU A 130 -11.46 4.07 6.32
N THR A 131 -12.67 3.63 6.65
CA THR A 131 -13.23 3.92 7.98
C THR A 131 -12.49 3.10 9.03
N ARG A 132 -12.35 3.64 10.24
CA ARG A 132 -11.78 2.94 11.40
C ARG A 132 -12.40 1.55 11.60
N GLU A 133 -13.72 1.44 11.51
CA GLU A 133 -14.43 0.17 11.67
C GLU A 133 -14.05 -0.83 10.56
N ARG A 134 -13.83 -0.35 9.33
CA ARG A 134 -13.36 -1.21 8.25
C ARG A 134 -11.95 -1.73 8.51
N VAL A 135 -11.05 -0.90 9.02
CA VAL A 135 -9.70 -1.33 9.41
C VAL A 135 -9.78 -2.39 10.52
N ARG A 136 -10.58 -2.16 11.57
CA ARG A 136 -10.82 -3.13 12.65
C ARG A 136 -11.28 -4.49 12.12
N GLN A 137 -12.21 -4.51 11.17
CA GLN A 137 -12.69 -5.75 10.56
C GLN A 137 -11.59 -6.49 9.77
N LEU A 138 -10.75 -5.74 9.06
CA LEU A 138 -9.62 -6.32 8.32
C LEU A 138 -8.57 -6.90 9.28
N GLU A 139 -8.26 -6.18 10.36
CA GLU A 139 -7.36 -6.64 11.42
C GLU A 139 -7.88 -7.93 12.06
N MET A 140 -9.14 -7.97 12.52
CA MET A 140 -9.72 -9.17 13.10
C MET A 140 -9.67 -10.37 12.14
N ARG A 141 -9.98 -10.16 10.86
CA ARG A 141 -9.90 -11.21 9.84
C ARG A 141 -8.45 -11.65 9.60
N GLY A 142 -7.50 -10.71 9.61
CA GLY A 142 -6.08 -10.98 9.47
C GLY A 142 -5.56 -11.84 10.62
N LEU A 143 -5.84 -11.42 11.86
CA LEU A 143 -5.47 -12.15 13.07
C LEU A 143 -6.07 -13.56 13.09
N ALA A 144 -7.33 -13.73 12.68
CA ALA A 144 -7.94 -15.07 12.58
C ALA A 144 -7.19 -15.99 11.61
N LYS A 145 -6.72 -15.48 10.46
CA LYS A 145 -5.92 -16.26 9.50
C LYS A 145 -4.54 -16.59 10.03
N LEU A 146 -3.89 -15.64 10.72
CA LEU A 146 -2.57 -15.85 11.32
C LEU A 146 -2.61 -16.92 12.40
N ARG A 147 -3.67 -16.97 13.22
CA ARG A 147 -3.86 -18.02 14.23
C ARG A 147 -3.92 -19.41 13.60
N VAL A 148 -4.69 -19.59 12.53
CA VAL A 148 -4.75 -20.88 11.82
C VAL A 148 -3.37 -21.32 11.34
N ILE A 149 -2.59 -20.39 10.76
CA ILE A 149 -1.23 -20.70 10.29
C ILE A 149 -0.30 -21.05 11.46
N ALA A 150 -0.40 -20.34 12.58
CA ALA A 150 0.43 -20.59 13.76
C ALA A 150 0.06 -21.91 14.47
N ASP A 151 -1.21 -22.29 14.45
CA ASP A 151 -1.70 -23.55 15.03
C ASP A 151 -1.38 -24.77 14.14
N ASP A 152 -1.23 -24.57 12.82
CA ASP A 152 -0.81 -25.61 11.85
C ASP A 152 0.72 -25.83 11.80
N GLU A 153 1.52 -24.96 12.43
CA GLU A 153 2.95 -25.17 12.59
C GLU A 153 3.20 -26.21 13.70
N PRO A 154 3.97 -27.29 13.48
CA PRO A 154 4.21 -28.28 14.52
C PRO A 154 4.85 -27.61 15.72
N ARG A 155 4.11 -27.52 16.84
CA ARG A 155 4.62 -27.05 18.13
C ARG A 155 5.90 -27.85 18.41
N PRO A 156 7.08 -27.20 18.59
CA PRO A 156 8.27 -27.92 18.99
C PRO A 156 7.94 -28.72 20.26
N PRO A 157 8.41 -29.97 20.39
CA PRO A 157 8.14 -30.74 21.59
C PRO A 157 8.55 -29.89 22.79
N ALA A 158 7.66 -29.80 23.78
CA ALA A 158 8.00 -29.14 25.03
C ALA A 158 9.28 -29.82 25.53
N ASP A 159 10.35 -29.03 25.72
CA ASP A 159 11.52 -29.50 26.44
C ASP A 159 11.02 -29.88 27.84
N ASN A 160 10.82 -31.19 28.04
CA ASN A 160 10.65 -31.75 29.36
C ASN A 160 12.03 -31.68 30.00
N ASP A 161 12.35 -30.52 30.58
CA ASP A 161 13.34 -30.43 31.64
C ASP A 161 12.72 -31.10 32.88
N ASP A 162 12.64 -32.43 32.83
CA ASP A 162 12.42 -33.28 34.00
C ASP A 162 13.78 -33.43 34.72
N GLU A 163 13.92 -32.74 35.85
CA GLU A 163 14.89 -33.05 36.92
C GLU A 163 14.15 -33.64 38.13
#